data_AF-A0A2T7G2P9-F1
#
_entry.id   AF-A0A2T7G2P9-F1
#
_cell.length_a   1.000
_cell.length_b   1.000
_cell.length_c   1.000
_cell.angle_alpha   90.00
_cell.angle_beta   90.00
_cell.angle_gamma   90.00
#
_symmetry.space_group_name_H-M   'P 1'
#
loop_
_entity.id
_entity.type
_entity.pdbx_description
1 polymer ?
#
loop_
_entity_poly.entity_id
_entity_poly.type
_entity_poly.pdbx_seq_one_letter_code
_entity_poly.pdbx_strand_id
1 'polypeptide(L)'
;MLVKSPSNADPIRDEELGALICDCLDLLLSTLPPQQANVVRAIDLEGAVPKSVADKHGLSLNEVTMHLALGRQGLKDRIGEMHMICRQHGVAGCGCQLNGDAKT
;
A
#
# COMPACT_ATOMS: atom_id res chain seq x y z
N MET A 1 -13.44 44.57 1.05
CA MET A 1 -13.64 43.29 0.33
C MET A 1 -12.98 42.19 1.14
N LEU A 2 -13.77 41.42 1.89
CA LEU A 2 -13.28 40.27 2.65
C LEU A 2 -13.27 39.07 1.71
N VAL A 3 -12.08 38.60 1.34
CA VAL A 3 -11.92 37.38 0.57
C VAL A 3 -12.28 36.22 1.51
N LYS A 4 -13.46 35.62 1.27
CA LYS A 4 -13.95 34.48 2.03
C LYS A 4 -13.21 33.24 1.57
N SER A 5 -12.29 32.74 2.38
CA SER A 5 -11.63 31.45 2.15
C SER A 5 -12.69 30.34 2.03
N PRO A 6 -12.57 29.39 1.09
CA PRO A 6 -13.44 28.23 1.07
C PRO A 6 -12.91 27.24 2.10
N SER A 7 -13.31 27.39 3.35
CA SER A 7 -13.31 26.26 4.28
C SER A 7 -14.70 25.64 4.18
N ASN A 8 -14.80 24.50 3.51
CA ASN A 8 -15.91 23.56 3.62
C ASN A 8 -15.44 22.22 3.01
N ALA A 9 -14.70 21.44 3.78
CA ALA A 9 -14.64 19.99 3.58
C ALA A 9 -15.66 19.40 4.55
N ASP A 10 -16.75 18.85 4.02
CA ASP A 10 -17.67 18.00 4.78
C ASP A 10 -16.84 16.83 5.36
N PRO A 11 -16.92 16.50 6.66
CA PRO A 11 -16.20 15.35 7.17
C PRO A 11 -16.72 14.08 6.48
N ILE A 12 -15.86 13.46 5.67
CA ILE A 12 -16.11 12.14 5.07
C ILE A 12 -16.51 11.20 6.22
N ARG A 13 -17.65 10.52 6.07
CA ARG A 13 -18.11 9.54 7.06
C ARG A 13 -17.14 8.35 7.09
N ASP A 14 -16.89 7.77 8.25
CA ASP A 14 -15.93 6.66 8.41
C ASP A 14 -16.16 5.51 7.40
N GLU A 15 -17.41 5.18 7.10
CA GLU A 15 -17.77 4.14 6.11
C GLU A 15 -17.36 4.50 4.68
N GLU A 16 -17.56 5.77 4.30
CA GLU A 16 -17.20 6.28 2.97
C GLU A 16 -15.68 6.38 2.84
N LEU A 17 -14.99 6.78 3.91
CA LEU A 17 -13.54 6.76 3.98
C LEU A 17 -13.00 5.32 3.87
N GLY A 18 -13.63 4.36 4.56
CA GLY A 18 -13.29 2.95 4.47
C GLY A 18 -13.42 2.40 3.04
N ALA A 19 -14.52 2.71 2.36
CA ALA A 19 -14.73 2.34 0.96
C ALA A 19 -13.63 2.91 0.04
N LEU A 20 -13.32 4.21 0.18
CA LEU A 20 -12.25 4.86 -0.58
C LEU A 20 -10.88 4.21 -0.33
N ILE A 21 -10.57 3.83 0.92
CA ILE A 21 -9.32 3.14 1.26
C ILE A 21 -9.28 1.77 0.58
N CYS A 22 -10.35 0.98 0.63
CA CYS A 22 -10.43 -0.33 -0.01
C CYS A 22 -10.23 -0.23 -1.52
N ASP A 23 -10.92 0.70 -2.18
CA ASP A 23 -10.78 0.93 -3.62
C ASP A 23 -9.34 1.31 -4.00
N CYS A 24 -8.69 2.14 -3.19
CA CYS A 24 -7.29 2.52 -3.38
C CYS A 24 -6.35 1.32 -3.23
N LEU A 25 -6.56 0.47 -2.23
CA LEU A 25 -5.77 -0.75 -2.02
C LEU A 25 -5.97 -1.74 -3.17
N ASP A 26 -7.20 -1.89 -3.66
CA ASP A 26 -7.50 -2.75 -4.80
C ASP A 26 -6.81 -2.27 -6.08
N LEU A 27 -6.81 -0.97 -6.32
CA LEU A 27 -6.07 -0.37 -7.42
C LEU A 27 -4.57 -0.64 -7.31
N LEU A 28 -3.97 -0.46 -6.13
CA LEU A 28 -2.54 -0.72 -5.91
C LEU A 28 -2.20 -2.20 -6.11
N LEU A 29 -2.98 -3.11 -5.55
CA LEU A 29 -2.78 -4.55 -5.71
C LEU A 29 -2.89 -5.00 -7.17
N SER A 30 -3.75 -4.37 -7.97
CA SER A 30 -3.90 -4.68 -9.39
C SER A 30 -2.65 -4.42 -10.23
N THR A 31 -1.68 -3.65 -9.70
CA THR A 31 -0.41 -3.36 -10.38
C THR A 31 0.65 -4.45 -10.18
N LEU A 32 0.41 -5.42 -9.30
CA LEU A 32 1.33 -6.52 -9.01
C LEU A 32 1.02 -7.76 -9.87
N PRO A 33 1.99 -8.68 -10.04
CA PRO A 33 1.72 -10.02 -10.55
C PRO A 33 0.60 -10.72 -9.75
N PRO A 34 -0.34 -11.44 -10.40
CA PRO A 34 -1.55 -11.97 -9.75
C PRO A 34 -1.28 -12.80 -8.49
N GLN A 35 -0.30 -13.71 -8.53
CA GLN A 35 0.07 -14.52 -7.37
C GLN A 35 0.54 -13.67 -6.18
N GLN A 36 1.29 -12.60 -6.42
CA GLN A 36 1.75 -11.70 -5.37
C GLN A 36 0.60 -10.89 -4.79
N ALA A 37 -0.26 -10.34 -5.65
CA ALA A 37 -1.46 -9.60 -5.23
C ALA A 37 -2.38 -10.47 -4.36
N ASN A 38 -2.64 -11.70 -4.77
CA ASN A 38 -3.49 -12.64 -4.04
C ASN A 38 -2.92 -12.99 -2.67
N VAL A 39 -1.61 -13.25 -2.59
CA VAL A 39 -0.94 -13.58 -1.32
C VAL A 39 -0.93 -12.37 -0.37
N VAL A 40 -0.61 -11.17 -0.86
CA VAL A 40 -0.64 -9.94 -0.06
C VAL A 40 -2.05 -9.67 0.45
N ARG A 41 -3.07 -9.73 -0.41
CA ARG A 41 -4.47 -9.54 -0.01
C ARG A 41 -4.86 -10.51 1.10
N ALA A 42 -4.65 -11.80 0.88
CA ALA A 42 -5.07 -12.82 1.83
C ALA A 42 -4.42 -12.64 3.21
N ILE A 43 -3.12 -12.32 3.24
CA ILE A 43 -2.38 -12.26 4.51
C ILE A 43 -2.51 -10.88 5.19
N ASP A 44 -2.28 -9.79 4.44
CA ASP A 44 -2.15 -8.45 5.00
C ASP A 44 -3.50 -7.72 5.13
N LEU A 45 -4.50 -8.08 4.31
CA LEU A 45 -5.83 -7.45 4.34
C LEU A 45 -6.90 -8.35 4.96
N GLU A 46 -6.90 -9.64 4.63
CA GLU A 46 -7.91 -10.60 5.11
C GLU A 46 -7.48 -11.35 6.38
N GLY A 47 -6.22 -11.20 6.82
CA GLY A 47 -5.71 -11.81 8.05
C GLY A 47 -5.51 -13.32 7.98
N ALA A 48 -5.43 -13.91 6.79
CA ALA A 48 -5.16 -15.32 6.61
C ALA A 48 -3.74 -15.69 7.06
N VAL A 49 -3.59 -16.90 7.61
CA VAL A 49 -2.27 -17.43 7.96
C VAL A 49 -1.56 -18.02 6.73
N PRO A 50 -0.23 -17.88 6.59
CA PRO A 50 0.52 -18.32 5.41
C PRO A 50 0.27 -19.78 5.01
N LYS A 51 0.10 -20.67 5.98
CA LYS A 51 -0.19 -22.09 5.75
C LYS A 51 -1.53 -22.31 5.04
N SER A 52 -2.58 -21.59 5.46
CA SER A 52 -3.90 -21.69 4.82
C SER A 52 -3.86 -21.19 3.38
N VAL A 53 -3.03 -20.19 3.08
CA VAL A 53 -2.85 -19.66 1.72
C VAL A 53 -2.09 -20.68 0.86
N ALA A 54 -1.03 -21.29 1.40
CA ALA A 54 -0.29 -22.36 0.75
C ALA A 54 -1.22 -23.51 0.33
N ASP A 55 -2.00 -24.03 1.29
CA ASP A 55 -2.92 -25.15 1.06
C ASP A 55 -4.02 -24.80 0.03
N LYS A 56 -4.61 -23.60 0.11
CA LYS A 56 -5.68 -23.14 -0.80
C LYS A 56 -5.20 -22.99 -2.25
N HIS A 57 -3.95 -22.59 -2.45
CA HIS A 57 -3.41 -22.27 -3.77
C HIS A 57 -2.46 -23.35 -4.34
N GLY A 58 -2.27 -24.46 -3.61
CA GLY A 58 -1.35 -25.53 -4.04
C GLY A 58 0.10 -25.08 -4.09
N LEU A 59 0.49 -24.14 -3.21
CA LEU A 59 1.84 -23.60 -3.10
C LEU A 59 2.54 -24.20 -1.89
N SER A 60 3.88 -24.18 -1.90
CA SER A 60 4.67 -24.38 -0.70
C SER A 60 4.67 -23.13 0.19
N LEU A 61 4.95 -23.30 1.49
CA LEU A 61 5.14 -22.18 2.41
C LEU A 61 6.27 -21.22 1.98
N ASN A 62 7.30 -21.75 1.31
CA ASN A 62 8.41 -20.95 0.81
C ASN A 62 7.95 -20.04 -0.33
N GLU A 63 7.15 -20.56 -1.26
CA GLU A 63 6.56 -19.77 -2.35
C GLU A 63 5.65 -18.68 -1.81
N VAL A 64 4.80 -18.99 -0.82
CA VAL A 64 3.94 -17.98 -0.16
C VAL A 64 4.79 -16.87 0.47
N THR A 65 5.86 -17.23 1.20
CA THR A 65 6.74 -16.26 1.85
C THR A 65 7.45 -15.36 0.83
N MET A 66 7.95 -15.97 -0.26
CA MET A 66 8.58 -15.24 -1.36
C MET A 66 7.60 -14.30 -2.05
N HIS A 67 6.41 -14.78 -2.41
CA HIS A 67 5.37 -13.97 -3.05
C HIS A 67 4.91 -12.81 -2.16
N LEU A 68 4.78 -13.05 -0.85
CA LEU A 68 4.45 -12.01 0.12
C LEU A 68 5.55 -10.92 0.17
N ALA A 69 6.82 -11.33 0.26
CA ALA A 69 7.94 -10.40 0.29
C ALA A 69 8.02 -9.55 -1.00
N LEU A 70 7.92 -10.20 -2.17
CA LEU A 70 7.95 -9.52 -3.47
C LEU A 70 6.73 -8.61 -3.66
N GLY A 71 5.53 -9.06 -3.28
CA GLY A 71 4.32 -8.26 -3.37
C GLY A 71 4.40 -6.99 -2.52
N ARG A 72 4.86 -7.12 -1.26
CA ARG A 72 5.10 -5.96 -0.38
C ARG A 72 6.15 -5.01 -0.95
N GLN A 73 7.20 -5.54 -1.58
CA GLN A 73 8.21 -4.71 -2.23
C GLN A 73 7.61 -3.95 -3.43
N GLY A 74 6.84 -4.63 -4.28
CA GLY A 74 6.14 -3.98 -5.39
C GLY A 74 5.20 -2.87 -4.94
N LEU A 75 4.44 -3.09 -3.86
CA LEU A 75 3.61 -2.03 -3.27
C LEU A 75 4.44 -0.84 -2.81
N LYS A 76 5.54 -1.08 -2.09
CA LYS A 76 6.45 0.00 -1.66
C LYS A 76 6.99 0.80 -2.83
N ASP A 77 7.35 0.13 -3.92
CA ASP A 77 7.87 0.79 -5.10
C ASP A 77 6.80 1.66 -5.77
N ARG A 78 5.58 1.14 -5.95
CA ARG A 78 4.44 1.89 -6.51
C ARG A 78 4.02 3.08 -5.67
N ILE A 79 3.92 2.88 -4.36
CA ILE A 79 3.61 3.95 -3.42
C ILE A 79 4.72 5.02 -3.47
N GLY A 80 5.99 4.62 -3.60
CA GLY A 80 7.12 5.53 -3.73
C GLY A 80 7.18 6.31 -5.05
N GLU A 81 6.48 5.88 -6.11
CA GLU A 81 6.31 6.65 -7.35
C GLU A 81 5.33 7.83 -7.16
N MET A 82 4.51 7.81 -6.09
CA MET A 82 3.59 8.89 -5.76
C MET A 82 4.38 10.01 -5.06
N HIS A 83 4.54 11.16 -5.72
CA HIS A 83 5.40 12.31 -5.31
C HIS A 83 5.20 12.88 -3.89
N MET A 84 4.26 12.36 -3.10
CA MET A 84 3.98 12.78 -1.72
C MET A 84 4.36 11.71 -0.67
N ILE A 85 4.98 10.60 -1.09
CA ILE A 85 5.30 9.47 -0.23
C ILE A 85 6.78 9.12 -0.33
N CYS A 86 7.50 9.26 0.78
CA CYS A 86 8.87 8.81 0.86
C CYS A 86 8.91 7.29 1.04
N ARG A 87 9.66 6.59 0.18
CA ARG A 87 9.80 5.11 0.27
C ARG A 87 10.38 4.64 1.61
N GLN A 88 11.21 5.45 2.27
CA GLN A 88 11.80 5.15 3.58
C GLN A 88 10.92 5.60 4.76
N HIS A 89 10.28 6.76 4.65
CA HIS A 89 9.67 7.46 5.79
C HIS A 89 8.14 7.57 5.74
N GLY A 90 7.50 7.20 4.63
CA GLY A 90 6.04 7.23 4.48
C GLY A 90 5.49 8.57 3.97
N VAL A 91 4.18 8.75 4.16
CA VAL A 91 3.41 9.90 3.63
C VAL A 91 3.68 11.15 4.48
N ALA A 92 3.89 12.28 3.79
CA ALA A 92 4.10 13.66 4.28
C ALA A 92 5.56 14.14 4.40
N GLY A 93 5.96 15.00 3.46
CA GLY A 93 6.98 16.04 3.68
C GLY A 93 8.44 15.59 3.85
N CYS A 94 8.89 14.46 3.28
CA CYS A 94 10.31 14.13 3.40
C CYS A 94 11.20 15.13 2.63
N GLY A 95 12.14 15.76 3.34
CA GLY A 95 13.24 16.54 2.78
C GLY A 95 14.39 15.69 2.20
N CYS A 96 14.13 14.42 1.85
CA CYS A 96 15.10 13.46 1.31
C CYS A 96 15.76 13.93 -0.01
N GLN A 97 15.16 14.92 -0.69
CA GLN A 97 15.72 15.57 -1.88
C GLN A 97 16.57 16.81 -1.55
N LEU A 98 16.44 17.36 -0.33
CA LEU A 98 17.17 18.53 0.16
C LEU A 98 18.47 18.14 0.87
N ASN A 99 18.52 16.93 1.44
CA ASN A 99 19.72 16.36 2.03
C ASN A 99 20.14 15.15 1.20
N GLY A 100 21.29 15.23 0.56
CA GLY A 100 21.89 14.12 -0.17
C GLY A 100 22.36 13.04 0.80
N ASP A 101 21.42 12.24 1.31
CA ASP A 101 21.68 11.12 2.22
C ASP A 101 22.31 9.96 1.43
N ALA A 102 23.56 10.18 1.04
CA ALA A 102 24.53 9.14 0.82
C ALA A 102 24.72 8.40 2.16
N LYS A 103 24.35 7.13 2.20
CA LYS A 103 24.83 6.26 3.27
C LYS A 103 25.43 4.99 2.67
N THR A 104 26.72 4.87 2.94
CA THR A 104 27.62 3.72 2.77
C THR A 104 27.10 2.47 3.49
#